data_AF-A0A1B2DY26-F1
#
_entry.id   AF-A0A1B2DY26-F1
#
_cell.length_a   1.000
_cell.length_b   1.000
_cell.length_c   1.000
_cell.angle_alpha   90.00
_cell.angle_beta   90.00
_cell.angle_gamma   90.00
#
_symmetry.space_group_name_H-M   'P 1'
#
loop_
_entity.id
_entity.type
_entity.pdbx_description
1 polymer ?
#
loop_
_entity_poly.entity_id
_entity_poly.type
_entity_poly.pdbx_seq_one_letter_code
_entity_poly.pdbx_strand_id
1 'polypeptide(L)'
;MRFMRKWLLMVCGLLFAVSSMMPLTTAHAADQKWINQVWNDYKAYNKKTVNAYNNYQNQMDKQYKQFYEASHASLDQLEKTLLDDQKLWNEKLEADLEQLKAKYEGNRDIQDKLREYAREINPTSMRSSMWKYVSETKRHYMSSTLWKLDKEMSDTYLNSMMWTYKKTITPTYLNSAAWKMAKNVNEHYLNSPMWKLKNGSNAHYLNSPIWKYKKGQISKSAAKSQYSKLFKTQTAALSKSNAALKQQITAMASGTEKKLGELYADSVKSLEAQREETLSRISKLRAEITGEGFTWEPLLIKE
;
A
#
# COMPACT_ATOMS: atom_id res chain seq x y z
N MET A 1 20.34 62.53 -62.15
CA MET A 1 19.45 63.63 -62.60
C MET A 1 18.01 63.13 -62.49
N ARG A 2 17.31 63.46 -61.40
CA ARG A 2 16.41 64.62 -61.21
C ARG A 2 14.97 64.33 -61.67
N PHE A 3 14.09 64.15 -60.66
CA PHE A 3 12.66 64.58 -60.57
C PHE A 3 11.66 63.96 -61.57
N MET A 4 10.35 63.72 -61.35
CA MET A 4 9.33 64.02 -60.33
C MET A 4 8.16 63.03 -60.58
N ARG A 5 7.56 62.34 -59.60
CA ARG A 5 6.53 62.77 -58.63
C ARG A 5 5.16 63.16 -59.26
N LYS A 6 4.16 62.24 -59.12
CA LYS A 6 2.72 62.41 -58.73
C LYS A 6 1.83 63.34 -59.61
N TRP A 7 0.52 63.18 -59.87
CA TRP A 7 -0.61 62.37 -59.33
C TRP A 7 -1.89 62.65 -60.18
N LEU A 8 -3.00 61.96 -59.83
CA LEU A 8 -4.44 62.06 -60.26
C LEU A 8 -4.87 61.27 -61.51
N LEU A 9 -5.57 60.13 -61.40
CA LEU A 9 -6.96 59.84 -60.93
C LEU A 9 -8.05 60.14 -61.98
N MET A 10 -8.56 59.07 -62.59
CA MET A 10 -9.99 58.93 -62.87
C MET A 10 -10.35 57.45 -62.84
N VAL A 11 -11.01 57.01 -61.77
CA VAL A 11 -11.51 55.63 -61.57
C VAL A 11 -13.01 55.67 -61.76
N CYS A 12 -13.50 54.96 -62.77
CA CYS A 12 -14.91 54.60 -62.92
C CYS A 12 -15.02 53.15 -63.39
N GLY A 13 -15.69 52.34 -62.56
CA GLY A 13 -16.50 51.20 -63.00
C GLY A 13 -15.79 49.87 -63.27
N LEU A 14 -15.90 48.93 -62.32
CA LEU A 14 -16.67 47.70 -62.54
C LEU A 14 -16.65 46.82 -61.28
N LEU A 15 -17.85 46.66 -60.71
CA LEU A 15 -18.21 45.63 -59.75
C LEU A 15 -17.93 44.25 -60.35
N PHE A 16 -17.00 43.51 -59.75
CA PHE A 16 -17.00 42.04 -59.79
C PHE A 16 -16.92 41.52 -58.36
N ALA A 17 -18.09 41.41 -57.74
CA ALA A 17 -18.28 40.56 -56.57
C ALA A 17 -18.22 39.10 -57.05
N VAL A 18 -17.01 38.56 -57.19
CA VAL A 18 -16.82 37.11 -57.32
C VAL A 18 -17.05 36.52 -55.94
N SER A 19 -18.31 36.19 -55.67
CA SER A 19 -18.70 35.30 -54.60
C SER A 19 -18.12 33.92 -54.92
N SER A 20 -16.92 33.65 -54.39
CA SER A 20 -16.33 32.32 -54.38
C SER A 20 -17.18 31.44 -53.46
N MET A 21 -18.27 30.90 -54.02
CA MET A 21 -19.01 29.79 -53.42
C MET A 21 -18.07 28.59 -53.37
N MET A 22 -17.31 28.47 -52.28
CA MET A 22 -16.76 27.17 -51.93
C MET A 22 -17.94 26.21 -51.82
N PRO A 23 -17.91 25.05 -52.50
CA PRO A 23 -19.02 24.11 -52.41
C PRO A 23 -19.17 23.69 -50.95
N LEU A 24 -20.38 23.96 -50.40
CA LEU A 24 -20.81 23.67 -49.03
C LEU A 24 -20.43 22.26 -48.54
N THR A 25 -20.22 21.33 -49.48
CA THR A 25 -19.80 19.94 -49.26
C THR A 25 -18.38 19.80 -48.69
N THR A 26 -17.43 20.67 -49.08
CA THR A 26 -16.02 20.58 -48.61
C THR A 26 -15.84 21.09 -47.19
N ALA A 27 -16.54 22.17 -46.82
CA ALA A 27 -16.57 22.71 -45.46
C ALA A 27 -17.22 21.73 -44.48
N HIS A 28 -18.34 21.10 -44.87
CA HIS A 28 -19.04 20.11 -44.05
C HIS A 28 -18.19 18.86 -43.79
N ALA A 29 -17.44 18.38 -44.78
CA ALA A 29 -16.52 17.25 -44.62
C ALA A 29 -15.35 17.57 -43.68
N ALA A 30 -14.75 18.77 -43.80
CA ALA A 30 -13.65 19.22 -42.94
C ALA A 30 -14.10 19.44 -41.47
N ASP A 31 -15.36 19.80 -41.25
CA ASP A 31 -15.95 19.98 -39.93
C ASP A 31 -16.23 18.65 -39.24
N GLN A 32 -16.81 17.70 -39.97
CA GLN A 32 -17.01 16.34 -39.46
C GLN A 32 -15.67 15.66 -39.14
N LYS A 33 -14.64 15.87 -39.97
CA LYS A 33 -13.28 15.37 -39.71
C LYS A 33 -12.72 15.89 -38.38
N TRP A 34 -12.86 17.18 -38.09
CA TRP A 34 -12.40 17.76 -36.82
C TRP A 34 -13.17 17.22 -35.61
N ILE A 35 -14.50 17.11 -35.69
CA ILE A 35 -15.34 16.54 -34.63
C ILE A 35 -14.92 15.09 -34.33
N ASN A 36 -14.74 14.29 -35.37
CA ASN A 36 -14.29 12.90 -35.25
C ASN A 36 -12.88 12.82 -34.64
N GLN A 37 -11.98 13.73 -35.01
CA GLN A 37 -10.64 13.80 -34.44
C GLN A 37 -10.68 14.04 -32.93
N VAL A 38 -11.45 15.03 -32.46
CA VAL A 38 -11.61 15.31 -31.03
C VAL A 38 -12.06 14.08 -30.25
N TRP A 39 -13.05 13.36 -30.78
CA TRP A 39 -13.55 12.13 -30.15
C TRP A 39 -12.50 11.01 -30.15
N ASN A 40 -11.74 10.86 -31.23
CA ASN A 40 -10.68 9.87 -31.33
C ASN A 40 -9.51 10.18 -30.37
N ASP A 41 -9.13 11.44 -30.25
CA ASP A 41 -8.10 11.90 -29.30
C ASP A 41 -8.52 11.62 -27.86
N TYR A 42 -9.78 11.91 -27.52
CA TYR A 42 -10.36 11.56 -26.22
C TYR A 42 -10.27 10.05 -25.95
N LYS A 43 -10.74 9.21 -26.87
CA LYS A 43 -10.71 7.75 -26.70
C LYS A 43 -9.28 7.23 -26.52
N ALA A 44 -8.32 7.76 -27.28
CA ALA A 44 -6.92 7.41 -27.15
C ALA A 44 -6.36 7.82 -25.77
N TYR A 45 -6.67 9.03 -25.31
CA TYR A 45 -6.28 9.51 -23.99
C TYR A 45 -6.89 8.66 -22.85
N ASN A 46 -8.19 8.36 -22.94
CA ASN A 46 -8.89 7.53 -21.97
C ASN A 46 -8.27 6.13 -21.90
N LYS A 47 -8.11 5.46 -23.05
CA LYS A 47 -7.46 4.14 -23.13
C LYS A 47 -6.06 4.15 -22.50
N LYS A 48 -5.23 5.13 -22.85
CA LYS A 48 -3.88 5.28 -22.27
C LYS A 48 -3.94 5.44 -20.75
N THR A 49 -4.84 6.28 -20.26
CA THR A 49 -4.98 6.59 -18.84
C THR A 49 -5.49 5.40 -18.04
N VAL A 50 -6.52 4.71 -18.53
CA VAL A 50 -7.07 3.50 -17.90
C VAL A 50 -6.03 2.39 -17.88
N ASN A 51 -5.29 2.18 -18.97
CA ASN A 51 -4.21 1.19 -19.00
C ASN A 51 -3.12 1.51 -17.98
N ALA A 52 -2.71 2.79 -17.88
CA ALA A 52 -1.72 3.22 -16.89
C ALA A 52 -2.22 3.03 -15.44
N TYR A 53 -3.51 3.27 -15.18
CA TYR A 53 -4.16 2.99 -13.91
C TYR A 53 -4.15 1.49 -13.58
N ASN A 54 -4.61 0.64 -14.50
CA ASN A 54 -4.67 -0.81 -14.30
C ASN A 54 -3.28 -1.41 -14.05
N ASN A 55 -2.27 -0.98 -14.82
CA ASN A 55 -0.89 -1.42 -14.63
C ASN A 55 -0.36 -1.01 -13.24
N TYR A 56 -0.64 0.22 -12.81
CA TYR A 56 -0.26 0.68 -11.49
C TYR A 56 -0.96 -0.12 -10.38
N GLN A 57 -2.28 -0.36 -10.50
CA GLN A 57 -3.04 -1.14 -9.52
C GLN A 57 -2.48 -2.57 -9.40
N ASN A 58 -2.27 -3.25 -10.53
CA ASN A 58 -1.68 -4.59 -10.55
C ASN A 58 -0.30 -4.63 -9.89
N GLN A 59 0.52 -3.59 -10.08
CA GLN A 59 1.82 -3.48 -9.42
C GLN A 59 1.66 -3.34 -7.90
N MET A 60 0.74 -2.50 -7.42
CA MET A 60 0.50 -2.32 -5.99
C MET A 60 -0.02 -3.61 -5.35
N ASP A 61 -0.97 -4.30 -6.00
CA ASP A 61 -1.51 -5.56 -5.51
C ASP A 61 -0.40 -6.63 -5.40
N LYS A 62 0.49 -6.69 -6.39
CA LYS A 62 1.66 -7.59 -6.36
C LYS A 62 2.62 -7.25 -5.24
N GLN A 63 2.99 -5.98 -5.09
CA GLN A 63 3.93 -5.54 -4.04
C GLN A 63 3.37 -5.78 -2.65
N TYR A 64 2.10 -5.47 -2.44
CA TYR A 64 1.41 -5.77 -1.19
C TYR A 64 1.41 -7.26 -0.88
N LYS A 65 1.05 -8.11 -1.86
CA LYS A 65 1.07 -9.56 -1.68
C LYS A 65 2.45 -10.08 -1.31
N GLN A 66 3.49 -9.63 -2.00
CA GLN A 66 4.87 -10.02 -1.70
C GLN A 66 5.28 -9.62 -0.28
N PHE A 67 4.97 -8.39 0.14
CA PHE A 67 5.26 -7.91 1.48
C PHE A 67 4.49 -8.69 2.56
N TYR A 68 3.21 -8.95 2.30
CA TYR A 68 2.35 -9.75 3.19
C TYR A 68 2.89 -11.16 3.38
N GLU A 69 3.21 -11.86 2.29
CA GLU A 69 3.74 -13.23 2.32
C GLU A 69 5.10 -13.28 3.02
N ALA A 70 6.01 -12.33 2.73
CA ALA A 70 7.32 -12.26 3.37
C ALA A 70 7.21 -12.00 4.89
N SER A 71 6.29 -11.12 5.30
CA SER A 71 6.05 -10.82 6.72
C SER A 71 5.56 -12.05 7.47
N HIS A 72 4.60 -12.80 6.92
CA HIS A 72 4.08 -14.02 7.54
C HIS A 72 5.12 -15.15 7.55
N ALA A 73 5.88 -15.32 6.47
CA ALA A 73 6.97 -16.29 6.45
C ALA A 73 8.03 -16.01 7.54
N SER A 74 8.33 -14.72 7.78
CA SER A 74 9.27 -14.32 8.83
C SER A 74 8.70 -14.61 10.23
N LEU A 75 7.41 -14.36 10.43
CA LEU A 75 6.71 -14.67 11.67
C LEU A 75 6.63 -16.19 11.93
N ASP A 76 6.33 -16.98 10.90
CA ASP A 76 6.31 -18.45 10.94
C ASP A 76 7.68 -19.02 11.30
N GLN A 77 8.74 -18.46 10.72
CA GLN A 77 10.09 -18.88 11.06
C GLN A 77 10.47 -18.51 12.49
N LEU A 78 10.10 -17.31 12.96
CA LEU A 78 10.34 -16.89 14.35
C LEU A 78 9.63 -17.82 15.34
N GLU A 79 8.35 -18.10 15.13
CA GLU A 79 7.58 -19.00 15.99
C GLU A 79 8.18 -20.41 15.99
N LYS A 80 8.54 -20.94 14.82
CA LYS A 80 9.17 -22.25 14.72
C LYS A 80 10.45 -22.33 15.55
N THR A 81 11.34 -21.34 15.42
CA THR A 81 12.59 -21.28 16.19
C THR A 81 12.33 -21.28 17.70
N LEU A 82 11.33 -20.53 18.16
CA LEU A 82 10.95 -20.44 19.58
C LEU A 82 10.36 -21.75 20.10
N LEU A 83 9.52 -22.42 19.30
CA LEU A 83 8.93 -23.72 19.67
C LEU A 83 10.00 -24.82 19.75
N ASP A 84 10.93 -24.84 18.80
CA ASP A 84 12.05 -25.79 18.78
C ASP A 84 12.97 -25.58 20.01
N ASP A 85 13.25 -24.34 20.39
CA ASP A 85 14.02 -24.01 21.60
C ASP A 85 13.28 -24.38 22.90
N GLN A 86 11.99 -24.08 23.00
CA GLN A 86 11.17 -24.49 24.15
C GLN A 86 11.17 -26.00 24.34
N LYS A 87 11.03 -26.75 23.25
CA LYS A 87 11.07 -28.21 23.30
C LYS A 87 12.42 -28.70 23.84
N LEU A 88 13.52 -28.17 23.29
CA LEU A 88 14.88 -28.51 23.73
C LEU A 88 15.06 -28.27 25.23
N TRP A 89 14.67 -27.09 25.72
CA TRP A 89 14.85 -26.75 27.14
C TRP A 89 13.91 -27.51 28.06
N ASN A 90 12.67 -27.75 27.67
CA ASN A 90 11.76 -28.57 28.48
C ASN A 90 12.33 -29.98 28.68
N GLU A 91 12.76 -30.64 27.59
CA GLU A 91 13.35 -31.98 27.66
C GLU A 91 14.64 -32.00 28.51
N LYS A 92 15.51 -30.99 28.33
CA LYS A 92 16.77 -30.88 29.10
C LYS A 92 16.54 -30.65 30.59
N LEU A 93 15.61 -29.77 30.95
CA LEU A 93 15.34 -29.38 32.34
C LEU A 93 14.57 -30.46 33.09
N GLU A 94 13.64 -31.15 32.43
CA GLU A 94 12.95 -32.32 33.00
C GLU A 94 13.94 -33.44 33.30
N ALA A 95 14.83 -33.78 32.35
CA ALA A 95 15.86 -34.78 32.57
C ALA A 95 16.83 -34.41 33.70
N ASP A 96 17.24 -33.13 33.78
CA ASP A 96 18.09 -32.63 34.87
C ASP A 96 17.38 -32.73 36.22
N LEU A 97 16.10 -32.34 36.32
CA LEU A 97 15.32 -32.48 37.56
C LEU A 97 15.25 -33.93 38.03
N GLU A 98 14.98 -34.90 37.14
CA GLU A 98 14.91 -36.31 37.52
C GLU A 98 16.26 -36.84 38.02
N GLN A 99 17.37 -36.44 37.38
CA GLN A 99 18.71 -36.78 37.87
C GLN A 99 19.00 -36.17 39.25
N LEU A 100 18.59 -34.91 39.48
CA LEU A 100 18.79 -34.24 40.76
C LEU A 100 17.96 -34.88 41.88
N LYS A 101 16.71 -35.27 41.60
CA LYS A 101 15.85 -35.99 42.57
C LYS A 101 16.48 -37.30 43.00
N ALA A 102 17.02 -38.08 42.05
CA ALA A 102 17.69 -39.34 42.34
C ALA A 102 18.99 -39.14 43.14
N LYS A 103 19.80 -38.13 42.77
CA LYS A 103 21.08 -37.85 43.44
C LYS A 103 20.94 -37.39 44.89
N TYR A 104 19.92 -36.57 45.17
CA TYR A 104 19.71 -35.96 46.49
C TYR A 104 18.53 -36.59 47.26
N GLU A 105 18.20 -37.84 46.95
CA GLU A 105 17.16 -38.59 47.64
C GLU A 105 17.42 -38.60 49.16
N GLY A 106 16.38 -38.29 49.96
CA GLY A 106 16.48 -38.23 51.42
C GLY A 106 17.19 -37.00 52.00
N ASN A 107 17.84 -36.16 51.18
CA ASN A 107 18.48 -34.92 51.67
C ASN A 107 17.44 -33.81 51.87
N ARG A 108 16.97 -33.65 53.11
CA ARG A 108 15.93 -32.69 53.50
C ARG A 108 16.29 -31.24 53.16
N ASP A 109 17.55 -30.85 53.30
CA ASP A 109 18.00 -29.47 53.09
C ASP A 109 17.93 -29.05 51.60
N ILE A 110 17.95 -30.03 50.68
CA ILE A 110 17.89 -29.81 49.23
C ILE A 110 16.45 -29.96 48.70
N GLN A 111 15.55 -30.62 49.42
CA GLN A 111 14.18 -30.88 48.94
C GLN A 111 13.38 -29.61 48.64
N ASP A 112 13.51 -28.56 49.44
CA ASP A 112 12.79 -27.31 49.20
C ASP A 112 13.30 -26.60 47.94
N LYS A 113 14.62 -26.62 47.70
CA LYS A 113 15.24 -26.10 46.47
C LYS A 113 14.81 -26.89 45.23
N LEU A 114 14.73 -28.23 45.33
CA LEU A 114 14.24 -29.07 44.23
C LEU A 114 12.77 -28.79 43.89
N ARG A 115 11.93 -28.53 44.90
CA ARG A 115 10.53 -28.13 44.68
C ARG A 115 10.41 -26.78 43.98
N GLU A 116 11.24 -25.80 44.36
CA GLU A 116 11.30 -24.52 43.68
C GLU A 116 11.79 -24.66 42.24
N TYR A 117 12.88 -25.40 42.02
CA TYR A 117 13.39 -25.70 40.68
C TYR A 117 12.32 -26.35 39.80
N ALA A 118 11.66 -27.40 40.29
CA ALA A 118 10.56 -28.08 39.59
C ALA A 118 9.40 -27.13 39.26
N ARG A 119 9.08 -26.16 40.14
CA ARG A 119 8.06 -25.15 39.89
C ARG A 119 8.46 -24.20 38.76
N GLU A 120 9.70 -23.71 38.76
CA GLU A 120 10.16 -22.71 37.79
C GLU A 120 10.36 -23.27 36.37
N ILE A 121 10.74 -24.55 36.25
CA ILE A 121 10.91 -25.20 34.94
C ILE A 121 9.60 -25.66 34.30
N ASN A 122 8.50 -25.74 35.07
CA ASN A 122 7.24 -26.29 34.56
C ASN A 122 6.56 -25.31 33.58
N PRO A 123 6.40 -25.65 32.28
CA PRO A 123 5.83 -24.75 31.26
C PRO A 123 4.32 -24.51 31.40
N THR A 124 3.63 -25.30 32.23
CA THR A 124 2.17 -25.22 32.45
C THR A 124 1.80 -24.51 33.76
N SER A 125 2.76 -24.36 34.67
CA SER A 125 2.55 -23.72 35.97
C SER A 125 2.51 -22.20 35.81
N MET A 126 1.31 -21.62 35.95
CA MET A 126 1.15 -20.17 35.92
C MET A 126 2.09 -19.52 36.93
N ARG A 127 2.87 -18.52 36.47
CA ARG A 127 3.95 -17.80 37.20
C ARG A 127 5.33 -18.45 37.20
N SER A 128 5.51 -19.67 36.70
CA SER A 128 6.86 -20.20 36.49
C SER A 128 7.61 -19.39 35.44
N SER A 129 8.94 -19.37 35.53
CA SER A 129 9.78 -18.78 34.48
C SER A 129 9.51 -19.41 33.11
N MET A 130 9.44 -20.75 33.03
CA MET A 130 9.21 -21.42 31.75
C MET A 130 7.82 -21.11 31.17
N TRP A 131 6.78 -21.03 32.00
CA TRP A 131 5.46 -20.62 31.55
C TRP A 131 5.44 -19.21 30.98
N LYS A 132 6.18 -18.26 31.58
CA LYS A 132 6.29 -16.89 31.04
C LYS A 132 6.90 -16.92 29.64
N TYR A 133 8.02 -17.63 29.46
CA TYR A 133 8.64 -17.79 28.15
C TYR A 133 7.69 -18.42 27.11
N VAL A 134 7.03 -19.52 27.47
CA VAL A 134 6.03 -20.18 26.62
C VAL A 134 4.82 -19.28 26.33
N SER A 135 4.40 -18.42 27.26
CA SER A 135 3.25 -17.54 27.07
C SER A 135 3.54 -16.37 26.13
N GLU A 136 4.72 -15.77 26.22
CA GLU A 136 5.13 -14.62 25.39
C GLU A 136 5.34 -14.98 23.91
N THR A 137 5.58 -16.26 23.64
CA THR A 137 5.90 -16.83 22.32
C THR A 137 4.67 -17.41 21.60
N LYS A 138 3.47 -17.31 22.16
CA LYS A 138 2.24 -17.88 21.57
C LYS A 138 1.43 -16.85 20.79
N ARG A 139 1.14 -17.12 19.51
CA ARG A 139 0.27 -16.26 18.69
C ARG A 139 -1.17 -16.16 19.16
N HIS A 140 -1.68 -17.14 19.90
CA HIS A 140 -3.07 -17.14 20.37
C HIS A 140 -3.21 -16.67 21.83
N TYR A 141 -2.10 -16.35 22.49
CA TYR A 141 -2.13 -15.82 23.86
C TYR A 141 -2.23 -14.31 23.81
N MET A 142 -3.40 -13.78 24.12
CA MET A 142 -3.65 -12.34 24.03
C MET A 142 -2.62 -11.55 24.85
N SER A 143 -2.09 -10.48 24.25
CA SER A 143 -1.04 -9.62 24.81
C SER A 143 0.37 -10.23 24.86
N SER A 144 0.58 -11.48 24.45
CA SER A 144 1.93 -11.99 24.23
C SER A 144 2.66 -11.15 23.18
N THR A 145 3.98 -11.15 23.24
CA THR A 145 4.81 -10.48 22.24
C THR A 145 4.51 -10.98 20.83
N LEU A 146 4.39 -12.30 20.64
CA LEU A 146 4.11 -12.86 19.31
C LEU A 146 2.68 -12.57 18.83
N TRP A 147 1.68 -12.55 19.72
CA TRP A 147 0.31 -12.14 19.39
C TRP A 147 0.23 -10.68 18.96
N LYS A 148 0.95 -9.77 19.64
CA LYS A 148 0.98 -8.35 19.27
C LYS A 148 1.55 -8.16 17.87
N LEU A 149 2.62 -8.89 17.54
CA LEU A 149 3.24 -8.88 16.22
C LEU A 149 2.31 -9.44 15.14
N ASP A 150 1.76 -10.64 15.35
CA ASP A 150 0.81 -11.31 14.44
C ASP A 150 -0.42 -10.43 14.15
N LYS A 151 -0.98 -9.82 15.19
CA LYS A 151 -2.09 -8.88 15.09
C LYS A 151 -1.81 -7.74 14.11
N GLU A 152 -0.64 -7.10 14.21
CA GLU A 152 -0.31 -5.96 13.35
C GLU A 152 0.02 -6.38 11.90
N MET A 153 0.51 -7.61 11.72
CA MET A 153 0.76 -8.22 10.40
C MET A 153 -0.50 -8.76 9.72
N SER A 154 -1.58 -9.01 10.46
CA SER A 154 -2.83 -9.51 9.91
C SER A 154 -3.57 -8.47 9.06
N ASP A 155 -4.03 -8.84 7.87
CA ASP A 155 -4.83 -7.99 7.00
C ASP A 155 -6.35 -8.11 7.23
N THR A 156 -6.75 -8.94 8.19
CA THR A 156 -8.13 -9.15 8.62
C THR A 156 -8.42 -8.55 9.99
N TYR A 157 -7.37 -8.28 10.79
CA TYR A 157 -7.52 -7.59 12.06
C TYR A 157 -7.79 -6.11 11.85
N LEU A 158 -8.94 -5.63 12.31
CA LEU A 158 -9.37 -4.25 12.12
C LEU A 158 -8.34 -3.26 12.71
N ASN A 159 -7.97 -2.26 11.91
CA ASN A 159 -7.01 -1.21 12.27
C ASN A 159 -5.57 -1.69 12.51
N SER A 160 -5.22 -2.94 12.20
CA SER A 160 -3.82 -3.33 12.13
C SER A 160 -3.08 -2.51 11.06
N MET A 161 -1.76 -2.48 11.15
CA MET A 161 -0.92 -1.86 10.12
C MET A 161 -1.18 -2.47 8.73
N MET A 162 -1.19 -3.80 8.63
CA MET A 162 -1.39 -4.50 7.35
C MET A 162 -2.81 -4.31 6.78
N TRP A 163 -3.84 -4.30 7.63
CA TRP A 163 -5.22 -4.00 7.23
C TRP A 163 -5.34 -2.57 6.69
N THR A 164 -4.71 -1.61 7.36
CA THR A 164 -4.73 -0.19 6.96
C THR A 164 -4.04 0.00 5.62
N TYR A 165 -2.92 -0.70 5.39
CA TYR A 165 -2.26 -0.73 4.10
C TYR A 165 -3.15 -1.33 3.01
N LYS A 166 -3.70 -2.54 3.22
CA LYS A 166 -4.61 -3.21 2.27
C LYS A 166 -5.80 -2.32 1.91
N LYS A 167 -6.45 -1.72 2.90
CA LYS A 167 -7.57 -0.81 2.71
C LYS A 167 -7.19 0.38 1.83
N THR A 168 -6.01 0.96 2.03
CA THR A 168 -5.55 2.14 1.28
C THR A 168 -5.37 1.84 -0.21
N ILE A 169 -4.88 0.66 -0.55
CA ILE A 169 -4.63 0.23 -1.94
C ILE A 169 -5.82 -0.44 -2.62
N THR A 170 -6.88 -0.76 -1.88
CA THR A 170 -8.04 -1.48 -2.44
C THR A 170 -9.05 -0.51 -3.09
N PRO A 171 -9.34 -0.64 -4.40
CA PRO A 171 -10.26 0.28 -5.10
C PRO A 171 -11.73 0.16 -4.69
N THR A 172 -12.12 -0.95 -4.06
CA THR A 172 -13.50 -1.16 -3.58
C THR A 172 -13.76 -0.55 -2.21
N TYR A 173 -12.70 -0.21 -1.45
CA TYR A 173 -12.85 0.47 -0.17
C TYR A 173 -13.19 1.95 -0.37
N LEU A 174 -14.40 2.34 0.03
CA LEU A 174 -14.87 3.71 -0.09
C LEU A 174 -13.87 4.71 0.51
N ASN A 175 -13.60 5.78 -0.23
CA ASN A 175 -12.68 6.86 0.15
C ASN A 175 -11.20 6.47 0.32
N SER A 176 -10.80 5.23 0.03
CA SER A 176 -9.39 4.85 -0.05
C SER A 176 -8.67 5.65 -1.15
N ALA A 177 -7.34 5.71 -1.07
CA ALA A 177 -6.54 6.37 -2.09
C ALA A 177 -6.75 5.71 -3.46
N ALA A 178 -6.76 4.37 -3.51
CA ALA A 178 -7.03 3.61 -4.72
C ALA A 178 -8.45 3.82 -5.26
N TRP A 179 -9.48 3.90 -4.39
CA TRP A 179 -10.86 4.20 -4.81
C TRP A 179 -10.94 5.59 -5.46
N LYS A 180 -10.35 6.61 -4.83
CA LYS A 180 -10.33 7.97 -5.39
C LYS A 180 -9.65 8.00 -6.75
N MET A 181 -8.54 7.29 -6.89
CA MET A 181 -7.80 7.19 -8.15
C MET A 181 -8.63 6.47 -9.23
N ALA A 182 -9.32 5.38 -8.87
CA ALA A 182 -10.23 4.65 -9.76
C ALA A 182 -11.39 5.56 -10.24
N LYS A 183 -11.96 6.37 -9.34
CA LYS A 183 -13.04 7.31 -9.69
C LYS A 183 -12.57 8.43 -10.60
N ASN A 184 -11.35 8.93 -10.40
CA ASN A 184 -10.77 9.97 -11.26
C ASN A 184 -10.64 9.52 -12.72
N VAL A 185 -10.23 8.27 -12.95
CA VAL A 185 -10.00 7.72 -14.30
C VAL A 185 -11.26 7.11 -14.93
N ASN A 186 -12.34 6.94 -14.17
CA ASN A 186 -13.57 6.35 -14.66
C ASN A 186 -14.41 7.39 -15.42
N GLU A 187 -14.62 7.16 -16.72
CA GLU A 187 -15.40 8.03 -17.61
C GLU A 187 -16.92 8.03 -17.34
N HIS A 188 -17.41 7.11 -16.52
CA HIS A 188 -18.81 7.00 -16.09
C HIS A 188 -19.05 7.52 -14.68
N TYR A 189 -17.99 7.83 -13.92
CA TYR A 189 -18.14 8.38 -12.59
C TYR A 189 -18.48 9.87 -12.69
N LEU A 190 -19.69 10.22 -12.22
CA LEU A 190 -20.22 11.57 -12.34
C LEU A 190 -19.23 12.61 -11.81
N ASN A 191 -19.04 13.68 -12.58
CA ASN A 191 -18.15 14.80 -12.26
C ASN A 191 -16.65 14.46 -12.14
N SER A 192 -16.23 13.22 -12.42
CA SER A 192 -14.81 12.89 -12.51
C SER A 192 -14.12 13.72 -13.61
N PRO A 193 -12.79 13.94 -13.53
CA PRO A 193 -12.05 14.56 -14.61
C PRO A 193 -12.25 13.83 -15.95
N MET A 194 -12.26 12.49 -15.95
CA MET A 194 -12.47 11.70 -17.17
C MET A 194 -13.89 11.82 -17.72
N TRP A 195 -14.91 11.83 -16.86
CA TRP A 195 -16.31 12.06 -17.27
C TRP A 195 -16.50 13.44 -17.91
N LYS A 196 -15.87 14.48 -17.34
CA LYS A 196 -15.88 15.84 -17.91
C LYS A 196 -15.18 15.89 -19.27
N LEU A 197 -14.06 15.17 -19.43
CA LEU A 197 -13.37 15.03 -20.72
C LEU A 197 -14.25 14.33 -21.75
N LYS A 198 -14.87 13.19 -21.40
CA LYS A 198 -15.77 12.45 -22.29
C LYS A 198 -16.88 13.34 -22.84
N ASN A 199 -17.59 13.99 -21.93
CA ASN A 199 -18.74 14.80 -22.27
C ASN A 199 -18.34 16.08 -23.02
N GLY A 200 -17.23 16.71 -22.63
CA GLY A 200 -16.66 17.85 -23.36
C GLY A 200 -16.21 17.50 -24.79
N SER A 201 -15.84 16.25 -25.05
CA SER A 201 -15.40 15.75 -26.35
C SER A 201 -16.54 15.22 -27.23
N ASN A 202 -17.73 15.02 -26.66
CA ASN A 202 -18.85 14.35 -27.31
C ASN A 202 -19.77 15.36 -28.03
N ALA A 203 -19.93 15.21 -29.34
CA ALA A 203 -20.81 16.04 -30.18
C ALA A 203 -22.31 15.87 -29.90
N HIS A 204 -22.70 14.84 -29.15
CA HIS A 204 -24.08 14.52 -28.78
C HIS A 204 -24.39 14.87 -27.32
N TYR A 205 -23.39 15.26 -26.54
CA TYR A 205 -23.61 15.68 -25.16
C TYR A 205 -24.04 17.14 -25.11
N LEU A 206 -25.21 17.38 -24.57
CA LEU A 206 -25.80 18.72 -24.47
C LEU A 206 -24.81 19.70 -23.83
N ASN A 207 -24.72 20.90 -24.40
CA ASN A 207 -23.85 21.98 -23.96
C ASN A 207 -22.34 21.71 -24.01
N SER A 208 -21.88 20.57 -24.56
CA SER A 208 -20.45 20.40 -24.83
C SER A 208 -19.96 21.42 -25.88
N PRO A 209 -18.68 21.81 -25.87
CA PRO A 209 -18.12 22.68 -26.91
C PRO A 209 -18.38 22.15 -28.33
N ILE A 210 -18.30 20.82 -28.50
CA ILE A 210 -18.47 20.16 -29.79
C ILE A 210 -19.95 20.12 -30.21
N TRP A 211 -20.87 19.90 -29.27
CA TRP A 211 -22.31 19.98 -29.52
C TRP A 211 -22.74 21.41 -29.89
N LYS A 212 -22.27 22.43 -29.14
CA LYS A 212 -22.58 23.84 -29.42
C LYS A 212 -22.14 24.23 -30.83
N TYR A 213 -20.94 23.79 -31.22
CA TYR A 213 -20.45 23.97 -32.58
C TYR A 213 -21.34 23.27 -33.62
N LYS A 214 -21.64 21.98 -33.41
CA LYS A 214 -22.48 21.18 -34.32
C LYS A 214 -23.88 21.77 -34.50
N LYS A 215 -24.40 22.46 -33.48
CA LYS A 215 -25.69 23.18 -33.52
C LYS A 215 -25.59 24.61 -34.06
N GLY A 216 -24.42 25.06 -34.50
CA GLY A 216 -24.22 26.42 -35.02
C GLY A 216 -24.28 27.51 -33.95
N GLN A 217 -24.26 27.17 -32.66
CA GLN A 217 -24.36 28.14 -31.56
C GLN A 217 -23.06 28.90 -31.31
N ILE A 218 -21.92 28.36 -31.75
CA ILE A 218 -20.60 28.98 -31.63
C ILE A 218 -19.76 28.70 -32.88
N SER A 219 -18.77 29.54 -33.14
CA SER A 219 -17.81 29.34 -34.23
C SER A 219 -16.84 28.17 -33.95
N LYS A 220 -16.21 27.64 -35.02
CA LYS A 220 -15.18 26.59 -34.91
C LYS A 220 -14.01 27.02 -34.04
N SER A 221 -13.58 28.28 -34.14
CA SER A 221 -12.49 28.83 -33.32
C SER A 221 -12.88 28.90 -31.84
N ALA A 222 -14.10 29.32 -31.53
CA ALA A 222 -14.61 29.33 -30.15
C ALA A 222 -14.70 27.90 -29.58
N ALA A 223 -15.20 26.95 -30.36
CA ALA A 223 -15.29 25.54 -29.95
C ALA A 223 -13.90 24.92 -29.68
N LYS A 224 -12.92 25.16 -30.56
CA LYS A 224 -11.52 24.76 -30.35
C LYS A 224 -10.93 25.35 -29.07
N SER A 225 -11.15 26.64 -28.83
CA SER A 225 -10.66 27.33 -27.62
C SER A 225 -11.29 26.75 -26.34
N GLN A 226 -12.62 26.59 -26.33
CA GLN A 226 -13.34 26.01 -25.19
C GLN A 226 -12.92 24.57 -24.92
N TYR A 227 -12.83 23.73 -25.97
CA TYR A 227 -12.36 22.36 -25.83
C TYR A 227 -10.91 22.28 -25.35
N SER A 228 -10.00 23.06 -25.92
CA SER A 228 -8.59 23.09 -25.51
C SER A 228 -8.44 23.48 -24.03
N LYS A 229 -9.19 24.50 -23.58
CA LYS A 229 -9.23 24.88 -22.16
C LYS A 229 -9.75 23.75 -21.28
N LEU A 230 -10.88 23.13 -21.67
CA LEU A 230 -11.45 21.99 -20.94
C LEU A 230 -10.45 20.83 -20.86
N PHE A 231 -9.86 20.44 -21.98
CA PHE A 231 -8.88 19.36 -22.05
C PHE A 231 -7.69 19.64 -21.15
N LYS A 232 -7.08 20.82 -21.24
CA LYS A 232 -5.96 21.23 -20.40
C LYS A 232 -6.32 21.19 -18.91
N THR A 233 -7.48 21.75 -18.54
CA THR A 233 -7.91 21.79 -17.14
C THR A 233 -8.14 20.38 -16.57
N GLN A 234 -8.89 19.52 -17.28
CA GLN A 234 -9.22 18.20 -16.75
C GLN A 234 -8.03 17.24 -16.77
N THR A 235 -7.17 17.29 -17.78
CA THR A 235 -5.95 16.46 -17.81
C THR A 235 -4.94 16.89 -16.73
N ALA A 236 -4.81 18.20 -16.46
CA ALA A 236 -4.01 18.71 -15.35
C ALA A 236 -4.58 18.28 -13.99
N ALA A 237 -5.91 18.38 -13.81
CA ALA A 237 -6.58 17.95 -12.58
C ALA A 237 -6.38 16.44 -12.33
N LEU A 238 -6.53 15.63 -13.39
CA LEU A 238 -6.33 14.18 -13.33
C LEU A 238 -4.88 13.83 -12.96
N SER A 239 -3.91 14.45 -13.64
CA SER A 239 -2.48 14.23 -13.38
C SER A 239 -2.12 14.61 -11.94
N LYS A 240 -2.50 15.82 -11.49
CA LYS A 240 -2.21 16.31 -10.13
C LYS A 240 -2.84 15.42 -9.06
N SER A 241 -4.12 15.07 -9.22
CA SER A 241 -4.82 14.25 -8.23
C SER A 241 -4.24 12.83 -8.17
N ASN A 242 -3.98 12.20 -9.32
CA ASN A 242 -3.39 10.87 -9.34
C ASN A 242 -1.96 10.85 -8.80
N ALA A 243 -1.15 11.89 -9.05
CA ALA A 243 0.18 12.00 -8.46
C ALA A 243 0.13 12.06 -6.93
N ALA A 244 -0.76 12.89 -6.37
CA ALA A 244 -0.94 12.98 -4.92
C ALA A 244 -1.44 11.67 -4.30
N LEU A 245 -2.37 10.97 -4.96
CA LEU A 245 -2.89 9.68 -4.49
C LEU A 245 -1.82 8.58 -4.54
N LYS A 246 -0.98 8.57 -5.59
CA LYS A 246 0.18 7.66 -5.66
C LYS A 246 1.17 7.93 -4.53
N GLN A 247 1.45 9.19 -4.22
CA GLN A 247 2.30 9.56 -3.08
C GLN A 247 1.70 9.07 -1.74
N GLN A 248 0.39 9.20 -1.55
CA GLN A 248 -0.28 8.66 -0.36
C GLN A 248 -0.15 7.14 -0.24
N ILE A 249 -0.32 6.41 -1.36
CA ILE A 249 -0.14 4.96 -1.39
C ILE A 249 1.31 4.58 -1.07
N THR A 250 2.30 5.25 -1.69
CA THR A 250 3.72 5.00 -1.43
C THR A 250 4.09 5.30 0.01
N ALA A 251 3.60 6.40 0.59
CA ALA A 251 3.85 6.74 1.98
C ALA A 251 3.20 5.74 2.95
N MET A 252 2.02 5.21 2.62
CA MET A 252 1.38 4.15 3.40
C MET A 252 2.20 2.85 3.36
N ALA A 253 2.66 2.45 2.17
CA ALA A 253 3.48 1.26 1.99
C ALA A 253 4.79 1.36 2.79
N SER A 254 5.60 2.39 2.55
CA SER A 254 6.88 2.56 3.23
C SER A 254 6.74 2.78 4.74
N GLY A 255 5.70 3.51 5.17
CA GLY A 255 5.40 3.70 6.57
C GLY A 255 4.99 2.40 7.27
N THR A 256 4.25 1.52 6.59
CA THR A 256 3.86 0.21 7.11
C THR A 256 5.05 -0.73 7.18
N GLU A 257 5.83 -0.82 6.10
CA GLU A 257 7.06 -1.63 6.05
C GLU A 257 8.04 -1.24 7.17
N LYS A 258 8.28 0.06 7.35
CA LYS A 258 9.14 0.56 8.42
C LYS A 258 8.63 0.17 9.81
N LYS A 259 7.37 0.48 10.12
CA LYS A 259 6.80 0.23 11.45
C LYS A 259 6.70 -1.26 11.78
N LEU A 260 6.36 -2.10 10.80
CA LEU A 260 6.36 -3.55 11.00
C LEU A 260 7.77 -4.11 11.15
N GLY A 261 8.75 -3.59 10.41
CA GLY A 261 10.16 -3.94 10.60
C GLY A 261 10.69 -3.57 11.99
N GLU A 262 10.36 -2.37 12.48
CA GLU A 262 10.68 -1.92 13.84
C GLU A 262 10.01 -2.81 14.89
N LEU A 263 8.70 -3.05 14.76
CA LEU A 263 7.95 -3.91 15.67
C LEU A 263 8.49 -5.35 15.68
N TYR A 264 8.87 -5.89 14.53
CA TYR A 264 9.48 -7.22 14.43
C TYR A 264 10.82 -7.26 15.17
N ALA A 265 11.70 -6.28 14.94
CA ALA A 265 13.01 -6.21 15.61
C ALA A 265 12.87 -6.06 17.14
N ASP A 266 11.92 -5.24 17.59
CA ASP A 266 11.63 -5.07 19.02
C ASP A 266 11.03 -6.35 19.63
N SER A 267 10.15 -7.03 18.90
CA SER A 267 9.60 -8.32 19.32
C SER A 267 10.69 -9.38 19.47
N VAL A 268 11.62 -9.47 18.51
CA VAL A 268 12.79 -10.36 18.59
C VAL A 268 13.62 -10.08 19.85
N LYS A 269 13.92 -8.81 20.14
CA LYS A 269 14.67 -8.43 21.36
C LYS A 269 13.91 -8.77 22.64
N SER A 270 12.60 -8.49 22.70
CA SER A 270 11.78 -8.83 23.86
C SER A 270 11.71 -10.33 24.10
N LEU A 271 11.58 -11.13 23.04
CA LEU A 271 11.55 -12.59 23.12
C LEU A 271 12.90 -13.17 23.55
N GLU A 272 14.01 -12.64 23.03
CA GLU A 272 15.36 -13.02 23.46
C GLU A 272 15.59 -12.69 24.93
N ALA A 273 15.24 -11.47 25.36
CA ALA A 273 15.36 -11.06 26.76
C ALA A 273 14.50 -11.93 27.69
N GLN A 274 13.29 -12.28 27.28
CA GLN A 274 12.42 -13.17 28.06
C GLN A 274 13.00 -14.58 28.19
N ARG A 275 13.62 -15.10 27.12
CA ARG A 275 14.34 -16.39 27.15
C ARG A 275 15.54 -16.31 28.09
N GLU A 276 16.36 -15.27 27.96
CA GLU A 276 17.55 -15.04 28.80
C GLU A 276 17.18 -14.97 30.28
N GLU A 277 16.17 -14.17 30.66
CA GLU A 277 15.70 -14.08 32.05
C GLU A 277 15.24 -15.44 32.58
N THR A 278 14.53 -16.21 31.75
CA THR A 278 14.02 -17.55 32.09
C THR A 278 15.16 -18.51 32.39
N LEU A 279 16.11 -18.64 31.47
CA LEU A 279 17.24 -19.55 31.60
C LEU A 279 18.20 -19.12 32.71
N SER A 280 18.47 -17.82 32.85
CA SER A 280 19.27 -17.26 33.95
C SER A 280 18.69 -17.60 35.32
N ARG A 281 17.37 -17.44 35.50
CA ARG A 281 16.71 -17.76 36.77
C ARG A 281 16.78 -19.25 37.09
N ILE A 282 16.51 -20.11 36.11
CA ILE A 282 16.55 -21.57 36.25
C ILE A 282 17.98 -22.05 36.52
N SER A 283 18.96 -21.51 35.80
CA SER A 283 20.39 -21.80 35.95
C SER A 283 20.90 -21.45 37.34
N LYS A 284 20.49 -20.30 37.90
CA LYS A 284 20.84 -19.91 39.27
C LYS A 284 20.31 -20.90 40.30
N LEU A 285 19.05 -21.32 40.18
CA LEU A 285 18.46 -22.32 41.09
C LEU A 285 19.20 -23.65 41.01
N ARG A 286 19.61 -24.07 39.81
CA ARG A 286 20.45 -25.25 39.65
C ARG A 286 21.80 -25.10 40.36
N ALA A 287 22.47 -23.96 40.20
CA ALA A 287 23.74 -23.68 40.86
C ALA A 287 23.63 -23.71 42.40
N GLU A 288 22.48 -23.29 42.96
CA GLU A 288 22.21 -23.40 44.40
C GLU A 288 22.05 -24.84 44.91
N ILE A 289 21.80 -25.79 44.01
CA ILE A 289 21.65 -27.23 44.29
C ILE A 289 22.98 -27.97 44.06
N THR A 290 23.65 -27.69 42.93
CA THR A 290 24.79 -28.49 42.45
C THR A 290 26.14 -27.80 42.55
N GLY A 291 26.16 -26.47 42.73
CA GLY A 291 27.35 -25.63 42.55
C GLY A 291 27.58 -25.16 41.12
N GLU A 292 26.82 -25.66 40.13
CA GLU A 292 26.99 -25.37 38.70
C GLU A 292 25.67 -25.01 38.00
N GLY A 293 25.68 -23.93 37.23
CA GLY A 293 24.55 -23.52 36.40
C GLY A 293 24.57 -24.14 35.00
N PHE A 294 23.60 -23.76 34.17
CA PHE A 294 23.63 -23.97 32.73
C PHE A 294 24.34 -22.83 32.00
N THR A 295 24.82 -23.13 30.80
CA THR A 295 25.27 -22.16 29.80
C THR A 295 24.45 -22.32 28.53
N TRP A 296 24.29 -21.22 27.78
CA TRP A 296 23.58 -21.19 26.52
C TRP A 296 24.04 -20.01 25.67
N GLU A 297 23.82 -20.14 24.37
CA GLU A 297 24.06 -19.07 23.41
C GLU A 297 22.77 -18.26 23.16
N PRO A 298 22.90 -17.03 22.67
CA PRO A 298 21.78 -16.27 22.13
C PRO A 298 21.04 -17.05 21.04
N LEU A 299 19.70 -17.04 21.09
CA LEU A 299 18.87 -17.79 20.14
C LEU A 299 18.58 -16.98 18.88
N LEU A 300 18.08 -15.75 19.06
CA LEU A 300 17.51 -14.94 17.99
C LEU A 300 18.44 -13.81 17.51
N ILE A 301 19.33 -13.34 18.38
CA ILE A 301 20.28 -12.25 18.07
C ILE A 301 21.67 -12.86 18.00
N LYS A 302 22.14 -13.13 16.78
CA LYS A 302 23.51 -13.61 16.54
C LYS A 302 24.43 -12.41 16.34
N GLU A 303 25.57 -12.41 17.04
CA GLU A 303 26.65 -11.42 16.85
C GLU A 303 27.27 -11.48 15.45
#